data_AF-A0A0P1EMG0-F1
#
_entry.id   AF-A0A0P1EMG0-F1
#
_cell.length_a   1.000
_cell.length_b   1.000
_cell.length_c   1.000
_cell.angle_alpha   90.00
_cell.angle_beta   90.00
_cell.angle_gamma   90.00
#
_symmetry.space_group_name_H-M   'P 1'
#
loop_
_entity.id
_entity.type
_entity.pdbx_description
1 polymer ?
#
loop_
_entity_poly.entity_id
_entity_poly.type
_entity_poly.pdbx_seq_one_letter_code
_entity_poly.pdbx_strand_id
1 'polypeptide(L)' 'MAAAEEIAHSIYGYTVVLTKSTVPVGTNRKIRDIVAATNPQVKLDVASNPEFLREGAAIGDSYALTGSLSASKMAVRPRP' A
#
# COMPACT_ATOMS: atom_id res chain seq x y z
N MET A 1 10.40 -10.69 0.95
CA MET A 1 10.26 -9.21 1.02
C MET A 1 10.00 -8.88 2.47
N ALA A 2 11.03 -8.49 3.24
CA ALA A 2 10.94 -8.42 4.70
C ALA A 2 9.73 -7.63 5.23
N ALA A 3 9.48 -6.43 4.69
CA ALA A 3 8.34 -5.60 5.12
C ALA A 3 6.97 -6.28 4.88
N ALA A 4 6.81 -7.06 3.81
CA ALA A 4 5.55 -7.76 3.55
C ALA A 4 5.34 -8.95 4.51
N GLU A 5 6.42 -9.65 4.87
CA GLU A 5 6.40 -10.75 5.85
C GLU A 5 6.07 -10.23 7.24
N GLU A 6 6.69 -9.13 7.66
CA GLU A 6 6.41 -8.47 8.94
C GLU A 6 4.94 -8.03 9.04
N ILE A 7 4.42 -7.35 8.01
CA ILE A 7 3.01 -6.98 7.93
C ILE A 7 2.12 -8.22 8.10
N ALA A 8 2.41 -9.32 7.40
CA ALA A 8 1.59 -10.53 7.46
C ALA A 8 1.46 -11.11 8.87
N HIS A 9 2.51 -11.02 9.68
CA HIS A 9 2.53 -11.49 11.07
C HIS A 9 1.81 -10.54 12.04
N SER A 10 1.63 -9.27 11.70
CA SER A 10 1.11 -8.25 12.61
C SER A 10 -0.35 -7.85 12.37
N ILE A 11 -0.93 -8.19 11.21
CA ILE A 11 -2.28 -7.73 10.84
C ILE A 11 -3.38 -8.74 11.19
N TYR A 12 -4.56 -8.20 11.54
CA TYR A 12 -5.77 -8.96 11.86
C TYR A 12 -7.00 -8.30 11.22
N GLY A 13 -8.01 -9.09 10.92
CA GLY A 13 -9.26 -8.58 10.33
C GLY A 13 -9.09 -8.12 8.88
N TYR A 14 -9.85 -7.10 8.49
CA TYR A 14 -9.71 -6.48 7.15
C TYR A 14 -8.61 -5.42 7.19
N THR A 15 -7.69 -5.46 6.22
CA THR A 15 -6.56 -4.53 6.14
C THR A 15 -6.32 -4.09 4.71
N VAL A 16 -5.91 -2.83 4.52
CA VAL A 16 -5.45 -2.30 3.24
C VAL A 16 -3.96 -1.97 3.36
N VAL A 17 -3.12 -2.57 2.52
CA VAL A 17 -1.68 -2.26 2.45
C VAL A 17 -1.42 -1.31 1.29
N LEU A 18 -0.78 -0.19 1.58
CA LEU A 18 -0.48 0.86 0.62
C LEU A 18 1.02 0.90 0.31
N THR A 19 1.38 0.66 -0.94
CA THR A 19 2.75 0.83 -1.42
C THR A 19 2.95 2.28 -1.85
N LYS A 20 3.75 3.03 -1.09
CA LYS A 20 4.06 4.44 -1.34
C LYS A 20 5.34 4.65 -2.18
N SER A 21 6.31 3.75 -2.06
CA SER A 21 7.57 3.84 -2.79
C SER A 21 7.39 3.58 -4.28
N THR A 22 8.32 4.08 -5.10
CA THR A 22 8.48 3.62 -6.48
C THR A 22 8.95 2.17 -6.47
N VAL A 23 8.11 1.25 -6.95
CA VAL A 23 8.40 -0.19 -6.97
C VAL A 23 8.18 -0.76 -8.37
N PRO A 24 8.85 -1.87 -8.73
CA PRO A 24 8.59 -2.55 -9.99
C PRO A 24 7.11 -2.96 -10.14
N VAL A 25 6.63 -3.01 -11.38
CA VAL A 25 5.30 -3.53 -11.71
C VAL A 25 5.15 -4.96 -11.16
N GLY A 26 3.97 -5.27 -10.60
CA GLY A 26 3.69 -6.58 -10.01
C GLY A 26 4.04 -6.71 -8.53
N THR A 27 4.67 -5.69 -7.92
CA THR A 27 4.99 -5.71 -6.47
C THR A 27 3.75 -5.92 -5.60
N ASN A 28 2.63 -5.29 -5.92
CA ASN A 28 1.37 -5.51 -5.18
C ASN A 28 0.86 -6.95 -5.26
N ARG A 29 1.16 -7.69 -6.33
CA ARG A 29 0.84 -9.12 -6.42
C ARG A 29 1.73 -9.92 -5.47
N LYS A 30 3.05 -9.67 -5.50
CA LYS A 30 4.00 -10.31 -4.58
C LYS A 30 3.65 -10.07 -3.11
N ILE A 31 3.23 -8.85 -2.74
CA ILE A 31 2.77 -8.54 -1.38
C ILE A 31 1.56 -9.41 -1.02
N ARG A 32 0.54 -9.49 -1.90
CA ARG A 32 -0.63 -10.36 -1.65
C ARG A 32 -0.24 -11.82 -1.49
N ASP A 33 0.63 -12.33 -2.36
CA ASP A 33 1.04 -13.74 -2.33
C ASP A 33 1.77 -14.08 -1.02
N ILE A 34 2.66 -13.20 -0.57
CA ILE A 34 3.38 -13.36 0.71
C ILE A 34 2.40 -13.32 1.89
N VAL A 35 1.52 -12.33 1.95
CA VAL A 35 0.57 -12.20 3.08
C VAL A 35 -0.42 -13.36 3.09
N ALA A 36 -0.90 -13.81 1.93
CA ALA A 36 -1.81 -14.96 1.83
C ALA A 36 -1.13 -16.28 2.24
N ALA A 37 0.16 -16.46 1.94
CA ALA A 37 0.91 -17.63 2.36
C ALA A 37 1.15 -17.66 3.88
N THR A 38 1.42 -16.51 4.49
CA THR A 38 1.74 -16.41 5.92
C THR A 38 0.48 -16.31 6.81
N ASN A 39 -0.57 -15.63 6.35
CA ASN A 39 -1.80 -15.37 7.10
C ASN A 39 -3.04 -15.54 6.20
N PRO A 40 -3.44 -16.79 5.87
CA PRO A 40 -4.47 -17.07 4.87
C PRO A 40 -5.88 -16.63 5.26
N GLN A 41 -6.12 -16.33 6.54
CA GLN A 41 -7.45 -15.92 7.04
C GLN A 41 -7.69 -14.41 6.93
N VAL A 42 -6.64 -13.62 6.67
CA VAL A 42 -6.75 -12.16 6.61
C VAL A 42 -7.44 -11.72 5.31
N LYS A 43 -8.33 -10.74 5.41
CA LYS A 43 -8.92 -10.09 4.22
C LYS A 43 -8.05 -8.89 3.87
N LEU A 44 -7.33 -8.98 2.76
CA LEU A 44 -6.35 -7.97 2.35
C LEU A 44 -6.69 -7.34 0.99
N ASP A 45 -6.65 -6.00 0.94
CA ASP A 45 -6.48 -5.26 -0.30
C ASP A 45 -5.10 -4.58 -0.35
N VAL A 46 -4.54 -4.47 -1.55
CA VAL A 46 -3.27 -3.79 -1.77
C VAL A 46 -3.45 -2.73 -2.85
N ALA A 47 -2.97 -1.53 -2.58
CA ALA A 47 -3.01 -0.40 -3.50
C ALA A 47 -1.62 0.26 -3.59
N SER A 48 -1.41 1.03 -4.65
CA SER A 48 -0.21 1.85 -4.81
C SER A 48 -0.62 3.32 -4.81
N ASN A 49 0.06 4.11 -3.99
CA ASN A 49 -0.03 5.57 -4.00
C ASN A 49 1.39 6.13 -4.04
N PRO A 50 2.06 6.11 -5.22
CA PRO A 50 3.41 6.63 -5.34
C PRO A 50 3.42 8.09 -4.92
N GLU A 51 4.26 8.45 -3.96
CA GLU A 51 4.37 9.85 -3.56
C GLU A 51 5.50 10.55 -4.32
N PHE A 52 5.22 11.77 -4.75
CA PHE A 52 6.15 12.65 -5.47
C PHE A 52 6.49 13.88 -4.62
N LEU A 53 6.83 13.70 -3.33
CA LEU A 53 7.30 14.84 -2.52
C LEU A 53 8.64 15.33 -3.08
N ARG A 54 8.78 16.66 -3.13
CA ARG A 54 10.06 17.28 -3.44
C ARG A 54 10.90 17.36 -2.17
N GLU A 55 12.17 16.96 -2.27
CA GLU A 55 13.12 17.10 -1.18
C GLU A 55 13.18 18.57 -0.71
N GLY A 56 13.13 18.81 0.60
CA GLY A 56 13.16 20.16 1.18
C GLY A 56 11.81 20.84 1.42
N ALA A 57 10.68 20.28 0.95
CA ALA A 57 9.32 20.81 1.16
C ALA A 57 8.33 19.80 1.78
N ALA A 58 8.83 18.63 2.21
CA ALA A 58 8.01 17.47 2.58
C ALA A 58 6.92 17.75 3.64
N ILE A 59 7.19 18.65 4.60
CA ILE A 59 6.19 19.02 5.61
C ILE A 59 5.04 19.83 4.97
N GLY A 60 5.35 20.83 4.15
CA GLY A 60 4.35 21.63 3.44
C GLY A 60 3.54 20.81 2.44
N ASP A 61 4.20 19.90 1.72
CA ASP A 61 3.54 19.01 0.77
C ASP A 61 2.62 17.99 1.47
N SER A 62 3.03 17.44 2.63
CA SER A 62 2.19 16.49 3.40
C SER A 62 0.84 17.10 3.81
N TYR A 63 0.82 18.37 4.23
CA TYR A 63 -0.43 19.07 4.54
C TYR A 63 -1.23 19.42 3.28
N ALA A 64 -0.59 19.81 2.18
CA ALA A 64 -1.27 20.10 0.91
C ALA A 64 -1.91 18.86 0.28
N LEU A 65 -1.30 17.67 0.44
CA LEU A 65 -1.83 16.39 -0.04
C LEU A 65 -3.06 15.89 0.73
N THR A 66 -3.37 16.49 1.89
CA THR A 66 -4.62 16.19 2.64
C THR A 66 -5.86 16.47 1.78
N GLY A 67 -5.78 17.45 0.86
CA GLY A 67 -6.83 17.71 -0.13
C GLY A 67 -6.73 16.86 -1.42
N SER A 68 -5.54 16.42 -1.81
CA SER A 68 -5.34 15.67 -3.08
C SER A 68 -5.61 14.16 -2.95
N LEU A 69 -5.60 13.62 -1.72
CA LEU A 69 -5.94 12.22 -1.44
C LEU A 69 -7.36 11.84 -1.85
N SER A 70 -8.23 12.82 -2.16
CA SER A 70 -9.57 12.58 -2.69
C SER A 70 -9.61 12.19 -4.18
N ALA A 71 -8.54 12.36 -4.98
CA ALA A 71 -8.67 12.32 -6.45
C ALA A 71 -7.55 11.62 -7.24
N SER A 72 -6.59 10.95 -6.60
CA SER A 72 -5.57 10.17 -7.32
C SER A 72 -5.92 8.69 -7.37
N LYS A 73 -6.75 8.31 -8.35
CA LYS A 73 -7.01 6.95 -8.89
C LYS A 73 -6.48 5.80 -8.01
N MET A 74 -7.14 5.56 -6.87
CA MET A 74 -6.86 4.41 -6.02
C MET A 74 -7.30 3.15 -6.77
N ALA A 75 -6.36 2.47 -7.43
CA ALA A 75 -6.64 1.24 -8.17
C ALA A 75 -6.76 0.07 -7.18
N VAL A 76 -7.84 0.06 -6.39
CA VAL A 76 -8.28 -1.13 -5.68
C VAL A 76 -8.89 -2.04 -6.73
N ARG A 77 -8.17 -3.10 -7.13
CA ARG A 77 -8.80 -4.14 -7.93
C ARG A 77 -9.79 -4.89 -7.03
N PRO A 78 -11.10 -4.88 -7.31
CA PRO A 78 -12.04 -5.70 -6.58
C PRO A 78 -11.68 -7.19 -6.76
N ARG A 79 -11.89 -7.98 -5.71
CA ARG A 79 -11.85 -9.44 -5.82
C ARG A 79 -12.99 -9.90 -6.74
N PRO A 80 -12.77 -10.89 -7.63
CA PRO A 80 -13.88 -11.57 -8.30
C PRO A 80 -14.80 -12.26 -7.28
#